data_AF-A0A8C5P049-F1
#
_entry.id   AF-A0A8C5P049-F1
#
_cell.length_a   1.000
_cell.length_b   1.000
_cell.length_c   1.000
_cell.angle_alpha   90.00
_cell.angle_beta   90.00
_cell.angle_gamma   90.00
#
_symmetry.space_group_name_H-M   'P 1'
#
loop_
_entity.id
_entity.type
_entity.pdbx_description
1 polymer ?
#
loop_
_entity_poly.entity_id
_entity_poly.type
_entity_poly.pdbx_seq_one_letter_code
_entity_poly.pdbx_strand_id
1 'polypeptide(L)'
;MGNGKAHVFDLAINKYEAICKQPVVAKKKSKITHVQFNLIYPIIIVGDDRGHITCLKLSPNVHKMPKEKKGQEVQKGPSLETAKLDKLLNLVREVKSKT
;
A
#
# COMPACT_ATOMS: atom_id res chain seq x y z
N MET A 1 15.38 -3.88 17.05
CA MET A 1 15.89 -3.57 15.69
C MET A 1 14.73 -3.69 14.71
N GLY A 2 14.55 -2.73 13.80
CA GLY A 2 13.42 -2.73 12.86
C GLY A 2 13.47 -3.91 11.89
N ASN A 3 12.30 -4.42 11.49
CA ASN A 3 12.21 -5.39 10.38
C ASN A 3 12.55 -4.63 9.09
N GLY A 4 13.74 -4.83 8.52
CA GLY A 4 14.22 -4.20 7.27
C GLY A 4 13.43 -4.58 6.00
N LYS A 5 12.12 -4.65 6.10
CA LYS A 5 11.17 -5.03 5.06
C LYS A 5 10.17 -3.90 4.84
N ALA A 6 9.83 -3.64 3.58
CA ALA A 6 8.67 -2.87 3.20
C ALA A 6 7.45 -3.81 3.10
N HIS A 7 6.34 -3.39 3.69
CA HIS A 7 5.09 -4.13 3.66
C HIS A 7 4.08 -3.33 2.86
N VAL A 8 3.45 -3.94 1.86
CA VAL A 8 2.42 -3.30 1.06
C VAL A 8 1.08 -3.92 1.40
N PHE A 9 0.10 -3.07 1.65
CA PHE A 9 -1.27 -3.44 1.98
C PHE A 9 -2.20 -2.87 0.91
N ASP A 10 -3.13 -3.70 0.45
CA ASP A 10 -4.28 -3.28 -0.33
C ASP A 10 -5.52 -3.63 0.48
N LEU A 11 -6.16 -2.59 1.03
CA LEU A 11 -7.29 -2.74 1.95
C LEU A 11 -8.55 -3.29 1.28
N ALA A 12 -8.66 -3.20 -0.05
CA ALA A 12 -9.75 -3.79 -0.80
C ALA A 12 -9.56 -5.31 -1.00
N ILE A 13 -8.32 -5.79 -1.01
CA ILE A 13 -7.98 -7.21 -1.19
C ILE A 13 -7.87 -7.93 0.16
N ASN A 14 -7.03 -7.42 1.06
CA ASN A 14 -6.83 -8.01 2.38
C ASN A 14 -6.62 -6.90 3.43
N LYS A 15 -7.53 -6.87 4.41
CA LYS A 15 -7.57 -5.82 5.43
C LYS A 15 -6.52 -5.99 6.52
N TYR A 16 -6.04 -7.21 6.73
CA TYR A 16 -5.27 -7.57 7.93
C TYR A 16 -3.85 -8.04 7.62
N GLU A 17 -3.61 -8.54 6.42
CA GLU A 17 -2.30 -9.02 6.01
C GLU A 17 -1.74 -8.27 4.81
N ALA A 18 -0.42 -8.05 4.83
CA ALA A 18 0.29 -7.44 3.72
C ALA A 18 0.24 -8.35 2.49
N ILE A 19 -0.18 -7.79 1.35
CA ILE A 19 -0.17 -8.47 0.05
C ILE A 19 1.26 -8.65 -0.50
N CYS A 20 2.22 -7.87 0.02
CA CYS A 20 3.64 -8.03 -0.27
C CYS A 20 4.49 -7.70 0.97
N LYS A 21 5.51 -8.52 1.22
CA LYS A 21 6.50 -8.36 2.30
C LYS A 21 7.90 -8.41 1.70
N GLN A 22 8.41 -7.27 1.25
CA GLN A 22 9.66 -7.16 0.49
C GLN A 22 10.84 -6.80 1.42
N PRO A 23 11.89 -7.62 1.54
CA PRO A 23 13.15 -7.18 2.13
C PRO A 23 13.76 -6.02 1.35
N VAL A 24 14.16 -4.96 2.05
CA VAL A 24 14.81 -3.78 1.47
C VAL A 24 16.23 -3.63 2.01
N VAL A 25 16.39 -3.81 3.32
CA VAL A 25 17.70 -3.76 3.99
C VAL A 25 17.92 -5.03 4.81
N ALA A 26 19.18 -5.44 4.96
CA ALA A 26 19.51 -6.55 5.82
C ALA A 26 19.23 -6.18 7.28
N LYS A 27 18.39 -6.97 7.97
CA LYS A 27 17.88 -6.68 9.33
C LYS A 27 18.94 -6.34 10.38
N LYS A 28 20.16 -6.86 10.22
CA LYS A 28 21.28 -6.63 11.17
C LYS A 28 22.14 -5.41 10.80
N LYS A 29 21.98 -4.83 9.61
CA LYS A 29 22.88 -3.81 9.06
C LYS A 29 22.30 -2.39 9.10
N SER A 30 20.99 -2.25 9.08
CA SER A 30 20.33 -0.96 8.87
C SER A 30 18.84 -1.02 9.24
N LYS A 31 18.25 0.13 9.55
CA LYS A 31 16.81 0.31 9.79
C LYS A 31 16.22 1.23 8.72
N ILE A 32 15.05 0.85 8.20
CA ILE A 32 14.27 1.72 7.33
C ILE A 32 13.70 2.87 8.16
N THR A 33 13.81 4.09 7.64
CA THR A 33 13.39 5.32 8.34
C THR A 33 12.32 6.09 7.58
N HIS A 34 12.34 6.07 6.25
CA HIS A 34 11.45 6.87 5.41
C HIS A 34 10.90 6.05 4.25
N VAL A 35 9.67 6.37 3.84
CA VAL A 35 9.06 5.86 2.61
C VAL A 35 8.34 7.00 1.90
N GLN A 36 8.46 7.05 0.58
CA GLN A 36 7.76 8.02 -0.24
C GLN A 36 7.29 7.36 -1.54
N PHE A 37 6.07 7.70 -1.96
CA PHE A 37 5.56 7.33 -3.28
C PHE A 37 5.98 8.38 -4.30
N ASN A 38 6.37 7.93 -5.49
CA ASN A 38 6.46 8.81 -6.64
C ASN A 38 5.03 9.11 -7.17
N LEU A 39 4.72 10.38 -7.43
CA LEU A 39 3.37 10.80 -7.84
C LEU A 39 3.04 10.50 -9.30
N ILE A 40 4.07 10.23 -10.13
CA ILE A 40 3.93 10.06 -11.59
C ILE A 40 4.13 8.59 -11.96
N TYR A 41 5.14 7.95 -11.39
CA TYR A 41 5.55 6.58 -11.70
C TYR A 41 5.20 5.64 -10.55
N PRO A 42 4.90 4.35 -10.83
CA PRO A 42 4.59 3.35 -9.80
C PRO A 42 5.87 2.87 -9.10
N ILE A 43 6.55 3.79 -8.42
CA ILE A 43 7.82 3.60 -7.72
C ILE A 43 7.65 4.07 -6.28
N ILE A 44 8.21 3.30 -5.36
CA ILE A 44 8.41 3.73 -3.97
C ILE A 44 9.90 3.94 -3.71
N ILE A 45 10.19 4.94 -2.89
CA ILE A 45 11.53 5.29 -2.45
C ILE A 45 11.60 5.00 -0.96
N VAL A 46 12.60 4.23 -0.54
CA VAL A 46 12.79 3.80 0.84
C VAL A 46 14.15 4.27 1.32
N GLY A 47 14.18 5.08 2.38
CA GLY A 47 15.40 5.57 3.01
C GLY A 47 15.73 4.79 4.28
N ASP A 48 17.02 4.70 4.59
CA ASP A 48 17.53 4.02 5.79
C ASP A 48 18.27 4.96 6.76
N ASP A 49 18.61 4.46 7.95
CA ASP A 49 19.30 5.22 9.01
C ASP A 49 20.79 5.49 8.74
N ARG A 50 21.32 4.98 7.62
CA ARG A 50 22.70 5.21 7.17
C ARG A 50 22.76 6.14 5.96
N GLY A 51 21.64 6.71 5.55
CA GLY A 51 21.54 7.61 4.41
C GLY A 51 21.46 6.90 3.05
N HIS A 52 21.31 5.57 3.02
CA HIS A 52 21.08 4.87 1.75
C HIS A 52 19.62 5.01 1.31
N ILE A 53 19.45 5.16 0.00
CA ILE A 53 18.15 5.23 -0.66
C ILE A 53 18.00 4.01 -1.57
N THR A 54 16.87 3.31 -1.44
CA THR A 54 16.49 2.19 -2.31
C THR A 54 15.19 2.52 -3.03
N CYS A 55 15.18 2.42 -4.36
CA CYS A 55 13.99 2.60 -5.19
C CYS A 55 13.44 1.25 -5.64
N LEU A 56 12.13 1.03 -5.49
CA LEU A 56 11.46 -0.21 -5.86
C LEU A 56 10.27 0.09 -6.78
N LYS A 57 10.18 -0.65 -7.90
CA LYS A 57 9.02 -0.58 -8.80
C LYS A 57 7.88 -1.43 -8.24
N LEU A 58 6.68 -0.88 -8.20
CA LEU A 58 5.48 -1.60 -7.79
C LEU A 58 5.06 -2.59 -8.88
N SER A 59 4.73 -3.81 -8.46
CA SER A 59 4.10 -4.81 -9.34
C SER A 59 2.78 -4.26 -9.90
N PRO A 60 2.42 -4.58 -11.16
CA PRO A 60 1.13 -4.21 -11.73
C PRO A 60 -0.07 -4.65 -10.88
N ASN A 61 0.05 -5.73 -10.10
CA ASN A 61 -1.04 -6.21 -9.24
C ASN A 61 -1.35 -5.29 -8.07
N VAL A 62 -0.45 -4.35 -7.75
CA VAL A 62 -0.53 -3.46 -6.59
C VAL A 62 -1.02 -2.06 -6.98
N HIS A 63 -0.93 -1.70 -8.27
CA HIS A 63 -1.28 -0.36 -8.76
C HIS A 63 -2.26 -0.35 -9.94
N LYS A 64 -2.73 -1.52 -10.41
CA LYS A 64 -3.73 -1.58 -11.48
C LYS A 64 -5.10 -1.19 -10.93
N MET A 65 -5.68 -0.15 -11.52
CA MET A 65 -7.10 0.14 -11.33
C MET A 65 -7.95 -0.99 -11.94
N PRO A 66 -9.13 -1.28 -11.37
CA PRO A 66 -10.08 -2.23 -11.95
C PRO A 66 -10.36 -1.90 -13.41
N LYS A 67 -10.28 -2.91 -14.29
CA LYS A 67 -10.57 -2.73 -15.72
C LYS A 67 -12.05 -2.39 -15.90
N GLU A 68 -12.31 -1.47 -16.83
CA GLU A 68 -13.67 -1.13 -17.26
C GLU A 68 -14.35 -2.37 -17.85
N LYS A 69 -15.55 -2.70 -17.37
CA LYS A 69 -16.42 -3.67 -18.05
C LYS A 69 -17.12 -2.93 -19.18
N LYS A 70 -17.14 -3.52 -20.40
CA LYS A 70 -17.85 -2.93 -21.56
C LYS A 70 -19.29 -2.58 -21.16
N GLY A 71 -19.66 -1.31 -21.27
CA GLY A 71 -21.01 -0.81 -20.98
C GLY A 71 -21.25 -0.31 -19.56
N GLN A 72 -20.27 -0.38 -18.65
CA GLN A 72 -20.34 0.30 -17.35
C GLN A 72 -19.48 1.58 -17.39
N GLU A 73 -20.10 2.74 -17.15
CA GLU A 73 -19.35 3.92 -16.76
C GLU A 73 -18.66 3.63 -15.43
N VAL A 74 -17.35 3.43 -15.49
CA VAL A 74 -16.53 3.45 -14.29
C VAL A 74 -16.43 4.91 -13.91
N GLN A 75 -17.26 5.32 -12.96
CA GLN A 75 -17.05 6.60 -12.32
C GLN A 75 -15.63 6.58 -11.73
N LYS A 76 -14.82 7.57 -12.13
CA LYS A 76 -13.44 7.75 -11.69
C LYS A 76 -13.35 9.02 -10.85
N GLY A 77 -12.37 9.08 -9.97
CA GLY A 77 -11.98 10.30 -9.28
C GLY A 77 -11.95 10.17 -7.76
N PRO A 78 -11.48 11.23 -7.07
CA PRO A 78 -11.22 11.20 -5.64
C PRO A 78 -12.44 10.83 -4.80
N SER A 79 -13.64 11.31 -5.17
CA SER A 79 -14.87 11.08 -4.42
C SER A 79 -15.23 9.60 -4.27
N LEU A 80 -15.02 8.79 -5.31
CA LEU A 80 -15.30 7.35 -5.28
C LEU A 80 -14.27 6.57 -4.48
N GLU A 81 -13.00 6.93 -4.59
CA GLU A 81 -11.96 6.30 -3.78
C GLU A 81 -12.16 6.62 -2.29
N THR A 82 -12.57 7.84 -1.96
CA THR A 82 -13.00 8.21 -0.60
C THR A 82 -14.19 7.38 -0.15
N ALA A 83 -15.26 7.27 -0.96
CA ALA A 83 -16.44 6.48 -0.61
C ALA A 83 -16.14 4.98 -0.41
N LYS A 84 -15.24 4.40 -1.22
CA LYS A 84 -14.76 3.01 -1.03
C LYS A 84 -14.04 2.86 0.30
N LEU A 85 -13.17 3.79 0.64
CA LEU A 85 -12.43 3.78 1.90
C LEU A 85 -13.38 3.92 3.09
N ASP A 86 -14.34 4.85 3.05
CA ASP A 86 -15.34 5.04 4.11
C ASP A 86 -16.14 3.77 4.38
N LYS A 87 -16.58 3.09 3.31
CA LYS A 87 -17.28 1.79 3.43
C LYS A 87 -16.40 0.74 4.13
N LEU A 88 -15.12 0.66 3.77
CA LEU A 88 -14.17 -0.26 4.42
C LEU A 88 -13.97 0.08 5.89
N LEU A 89 -13.87 1.36 6.25
CA LEU A 89 -13.67 1.81 7.63
C LEU A 89 -14.88 1.49 8.53
N ASN A 90 -16.10 1.69 8.03
CA ASN A 90 -17.31 1.38 8.78
C ASN A 90 -17.40 -0.12 9.12
N LEU A 91 -17.09 -0.99 8.14
CA LEU A 91 -17.03 -2.44 8.35
C LEU A 91 -16.03 -2.84 9.45
N VAL A 92 -14.87 -2.20 9.52
CA VAL A 92 -13.86 -2.52 10.55
C VAL A 92 -14.26 -2.00 11.93
N ARG A 93 -14.93 -0.84 12.00
CA ARG A 93 -15.44 -0.27 13.26
C ARG A 93 -16.50 -1.17 13.91
N GLU A 94 -17.43 -1.71 13.13
CA GLU A 94 -18.48 -2.61 13.62
C GLU A 94 -17.95 -3.96 14.14
N VAL A 95 -16.85 -4.46 13.59
CA VAL A 95 -16.23 -5.72 14.08
C VAL A 95 -15.62 -5.53 15.47
N LYS A 96 -15.07 -4.35 15.77
CA LYS A 96 -14.46 -4.06 17.08
C LYS A 96 -15.48 -3.88 18.21
N SER A 97 -16.73 -3.54 17.92
CA SER A 97 -17.76 -3.32 18.95
C SER A 97 -18.50 -4.59 19.37
N LYS A 98 -18.26 -5.73 18.72
CA LYS A 98 -18.90 -7.03 19.03
C LYS A 98 -18.05 -7.97 19.88
N THR A 99 -17.03 -7.47 20.56
CA THR A 99 -16.22 -8.21 21.54
C THR A 99 -16.29 -7.49 22.87
#